data_AF-A0A2S9G7D2-F1
#
_entry.id   AF-A0A2S9G7D2-F1
#
_cell.length_a   1.000
_cell.length_b   1.000
_cell.length_c   1.000
_cell.angle_alpha   90.00
_cell.angle_beta   90.00
_cell.angle_gamma   90.00
#
_symmetry.space_group_name_H-M   'P 1'
#
loop_
_entity.id
_entity.type
_entity.pdbx_description
1 polymer ?
#
loop_
_entity_poly.entity_id
_entity_poly.type
_entity_poly.pdbx_seq_one_letter_code
_entity_poly.pdbx_strand_id
1 'polypeptide(L)'
;MVGAAASVLVAGAVSFAAPAAADTWEMPDVEGAVLQSAWDAVVAATDGTLVPETSTAEGPPFEQINLTNWEVCSQSPSAGDEVS
;
A
#
# COMPACT_ATOMS: atom_id res chain seq x y z
N MET A 1 44.29 31.20 -21.33
CA MET A 1 43.09 30.33 -21.19
C MET A 1 42.75 30.25 -19.71
N VAL A 2 41.50 30.58 -19.41
CA VAL A 2 40.62 30.27 -18.25
C VAL A 2 41.13 29.13 -17.33
N GLY A 3 41.00 29.16 -16.01
CA GLY A 3 40.21 30.03 -15.13
C GLY A 3 40.29 29.59 -13.66
N ALA A 4 39.72 30.43 -12.80
CA ALA A 4 39.61 30.21 -11.36
C ALA A 4 38.64 29.06 -11.05
N ALA A 5 39.07 28.08 -10.26
CA ALA A 5 38.21 27.06 -9.71
C ALA A 5 37.79 27.47 -8.28
N ALA A 6 36.56 27.94 -8.14
CA ALA A 6 35.96 28.26 -6.85
C ALA A 6 35.57 26.97 -6.11
N SER A 7 36.14 26.79 -4.92
CA SER A 7 35.80 25.69 -4.01
C SER A 7 34.43 25.95 -3.37
N VAL A 8 33.40 25.24 -3.80
CA VAL A 8 32.06 25.34 -3.21
C VAL A 8 31.93 24.28 -2.10
N LEU A 9 31.84 24.74 -0.86
CA LEU A 9 31.44 23.93 0.30
C LEU A 9 29.91 23.74 0.24
N VAL A 10 29.46 22.52 -0.08
CA VAL A 10 28.04 22.17 0.01
C VAL A 10 27.77 21.63 1.41
N ALA A 11 27.25 22.49 2.29
CA ALA A 11 26.70 22.09 3.58
C ALA A 11 25.43 21.25 3.33
N GLY A 12 25.49 19.97 3.66
CA GLY A 12 24.38 19.03 3.49
C GLY A 12 23.18 19.44 4.35
N ALA A 13 22.09 19.83 3.69
CA ALA A 13 20.79 19.94 4.34
C ALA A 13 20.21 18.52 4.48
N VAL A 14 20.24 17.98 5.69
CA VAL A 14 19.41 16.83 6.06
C VAL A 14 17.97 17.32 6.16
N SER A 15 17.21 17.14 5.09
CA SER A 15 15.75 17.33 5.09
C SER A 15 15.12 16.22 5.93
N PHE A 16 14.57 16.57 7.09
CA PHE A 16 13.68 15.69 7.85
C PHE A 16 12.36 15.57 7.08
N ALA A 17 12.03 14.37 6.60
CA ALA A 17 10.70 14.08 6.08
C ALA A 17 9.71 14.19 7.25
N ALA A 18 8.73 15.09 7.13
CA ALA A 18 7.61 15.14 8.05
C ALA A 18 6.79 13.85 7.91
N PRO A 19 6.22 13.31 9.00
CA PRO A 19 5.30 12.18 8.90
C PRO A 19 4.12 12.61 8.01
N ALA A 20 3.81 11.80 7.01
CA ALA A 20 2.58 11.98 6.24
C ALA A 20 1.40 11.86 7.23
N ALA A 21 0.44 12.77 7.13
CA ALA A 21 -0.82 12.58 7.84
C ALA A 21 -1.44 11.28 7.32
N ALA A 22 -1.71 10.38 8.25
CA ALA A 22 -2.38 9.12 8.01
C ALA A 22 -3.85 9.42 7.67
N ASP A 23 -4.26 9.17 6.42
CA ASP A 23 -5.67 9.27 6.04
C ASP A 23 -6.43 8.13 6.72
N THR A 24 -7.42 8.48 7.55
CA THR A 24 -8.24 7.47 8.24
C THR A 24 -9.30 6.90 7.29
N TRP A 25 -9.38 5.58 7.19
CA TRP A 25 -10.35 4.87 6.37
C TRP A 25 -10.92 3.65 7.10
N GLU A 26 -12.11 3.19 6.69
CA GLU A 26 -12.78 2.02 7.27
C GLU A 26 -12.56 0.79 6.39
N MET A 27 -12.16 -0.33 7.00
CA MET A 27 -11.93 -1.58 6.30
C MET A 27 -13.25 -2.21 5.82
N PRO A 28 -13.44 -2.42 4.50
CA PRO A 28 -14.67 -3.01 3.98
C PRO A 28 -14.77 -4.51 4.35
N ASP A 29 -16.00 -5.02 4.43
CA ASP A 29 -16.28 -6.45 4.55
C ASP A 29 -16.12 -7.13 3.19
N VAL A 30 -15.07 -7.94 3.04
CA VAL A 30 -14.67 -8.58 1.78
C VAL A 30 -14.42 -10.08 1.93
N GLU A 31 -14.61 -10.65 3.12
CA GLU A 31 -14.52 -12.10 3.34
C GLU A 31 -15.61 -12.83 2.54
N GLY A 32 -15.23 -13.92 1.86
CA GLY A 32 -16.08 -14.65 0.93
C GLY A 32 -16.29 -13.95 -0.43
N ALA A 33 -15.69 -12.77 -0.65
CA ALA A 33 -15.70 -12.13 -1.95
C ALA A 33 -14.62 -12.71 -2.88
N VAL A 34 -14.84 -12.58 -4.19
CA VAL A 34 -13.79 -12.80 -5.18
C VAL A 34 -12.69 -11.76 -4.97
N LEU A 35 -11.42 -12.20 -5.01
CA LEU A 35 -10.27 -11.36 -4.65
C LEU A 35 -10.16 -10.07 -5.48
N GLN A 36 -10.55 -10.10 -6.77
CA GLN A 36 -10.64 -8.89 -7.60
C GLN A 36 -11.57 -7.83 -6.96
N SER A 37 -12.76 -8.25 -6.51
CA SER A 37 -13.74 -7.34 -5.92
C SER A 37 -13.28 -6.80 -4.58
N ALA A 38 -12.59 -7.64 -3.79
CA ALA A 38 -11.99 -7.23 -2.53
C ALA A 38 -10.90 -6.18 -2.73
N TRP A 39 -10.07 -6.39 -3.75
CA TRP A 39 -9.01 -5.45 -4.13
C TRP A 39 -9.60 -4.09 -4.51
N ASP A 40 -10.60 -4.09 -5.39
CA ASP A 40 -11.25 -2.86 -5.86
C ASP A 40 -11.92 -2.11 -4.69
N ALA A 41 -12.52 -2.81 -3.72
CA ALA A 41 -13.14 -2.22 -2.54
C ALA A 41 -12.12 -1.51 -1.63
N VAL A 42 -10.98 -2.15 -1.36
CA VAL A 42 -9.92 -1.55 -0.51
C VAL A 42 -9.26 -0.36 -1.22
N VAL A 43 -8.97 -0.48 -2.51
CA VAL A 43 -8.44 0.64 -3.30
C VAL A 43 -9.43 1.80 -3.33
N ALA A 44 -10.72 1.54 -3.46
CA ALA A 44 -11.75 2.58 -3.40
C ALA A 44 -11.85 3.23 -2.01
N ALA A 45 -11.79 2.44 -0.93
CA ALA A 45 -11.85 2.95 0.45
C ALA A 45 -10.65 3.82 0.84
N THR A 46 -9.53 3.65 0.14
CA THR A 46 -8.26 4.34 0.40
C THR A 46 -7.95 5.40 -0.65
N ASP A 47 -8.90 5.74 -1.52
CA ASP A 47 -8.70 6.64 -2.67
C ASP A 47 -7.48 6.27 -3.55
N GLY A 48 -7.16 4.97 -3.59
CA GLY A 48 -6.03 4.42 -4.34
C GLY A 48 -4.65 4.68 -3.74
N THR A 49 -4.58 5.12 -2.49
CA THR A 49 -3.30 5.33 -1.79
C THR A 49 -2.65 4.03 -1.31
N LEU A 50 -3.43 2.97 -1.12
CA LEU A 50 -2.96 1.68 -0.66
C LEU A 50 -3.14 0.58 -1.71
N VAL A 51 -2.19 -0.35 -1.71
CA VAL A 51 -2.23 -1.58 -2.50
C VAL A 51 -2.44 -2.75 -1.53
N PRO A 52 -3.52 -3.52 -1.65
CA PRO A 52 -3.77 -4.66 -0.79
C PRO A 52 -2.64 -5.70 -0.88
N GLU A 53 -2.15 -6.16 0.27
CA GLU A 53 -1.30 -7.34 0.34
C GLU A 53 -2.16 -8.60 0.40
N THR A 54 -1.76 -9.63 -0.34
CA THR A 54 -2.52 -10.88 -0.44
C THR A 54 -1.60 -12.07 -0.22
N SER A 55 -2.11 -13.08 0.49
CA SER A 55 -1.39 -14.33 0.74
C SER A 55 -2.30 -15.53 0.54
N THR A 56 -1.74 -16.62 0.04
CA THR A 56 -2.46 -17.88 -0.12
C THR A 56 -2.74 -18.50 1.24
N ALA A 57 -4.00 -18.84 1.51
CA ALA A 57 -4.41 -19.46 2.78
C ALA A 57 -3.78 -20.85 2.98
N GLU A 58 -3.63 -21.62 1.90
CA GLU A 58 -3.06 -22.97 1.93
C GLU A 58 -2.07 -23.19 0.78
N GLY A 59 -1.04 -24.00 1.05
CA GLY A 59 -0.01 -24.36 0.07
C GLY A 59 1.21 -23.43 0.04
N PRO A 60 2.14 -23.64 -0.89
CA PRO A 60 3.26 -22.73 -1.13
C PRO A 60 2.75 -21.35 -1.60
N PRO A 61 3.57 -20.30 -1.51
CA PRO A 61 3.20 -18.98 -2.04
C PRO A 61 2.99 -19.09 -3.55
N PHE A 62 1.73 -19.07 -3.97
CA PHE A 62 1.36 -19.05 -5.38
C PHE A 62 1.29 -17.61 -5.89
N GLU A 63 1.75 -17.41 -7.12
CA GLU A 63 1.59 -16.15 -7.80
C GLU A 63 0.13 -15.98 -8.25
N GLN A 64 -0.49 -14.89 -7.80
CA GLN A 64 -1.89 -14.59 -8.07
C GLN A 64 -2.02 -13.78 -9.36
N ILE A 65 -1.94 -14.47 -10.51
CA ILE A 65 -1.95 -13.82 -11.84
C ILE A 65 -3.34 -13.34 -12.23
N ASN A 66 -4.38 -14.14 -11.93
CA ASN A 66 -5.77 -13.79 -12.20
C ASN A 66 -6.56 -13.82 -10.89
N LEU A 67 -6.84 -12.64 -10.35
CA LEU A 67 -7.51 -12.42 -9.08
C LEU A 67 -8.99 -12.86 -9.07
N THR A 68 -9.61 -13.17 -10.23
CA THR A 68 -10.98 -13.70 -10.24
C THR A 68 -11.07 -15.20 -9.92
N ASN A 69 -9.95 -15.93 -9.90
CA ASN A 69 -9.91 -17.35 -9.55
C ASN A 69 -9.78 -17.59 -8.04
N TRP A 70 -9.70 -16.53 -7.25
CA TRP A 70 -9.41 -16.59 -5.82
C TRP A 70 -10.57 -15.99 -5.03
N GLU A 71 -10.78 -16.55 -3.84
CA GLU A 71 -11.75 -16.08 -2.86
C GLU A 71 -10.98 -15.61 -1.62
N VAL A 72 -11.48 -14.55 -0.99
CA VAL A 72 -10.93 -14.06 0.29
C VAL A 72 -11.42 -14.96 1.41
N CYS A 73 -10.50 -15.73 2.00
CA CYS A 73 -10.83 -16.60 3.13
C CYS A 73 -10.80 -15.88 4.49
N SER A 74 -10.00 -14.81 4.58
CA SER A 74 -9.84 -14.02 5.80
C SER A 74 -9.32 -12.64 5.43
N GLN A 75 -9.68 -11.63 6.22
CA GLN A 75 -9.18 -10.27 6.06
C GLN A 75 -8.53 -9.75 7.35
N SER A 76 -7.54 -8.88 7.19
CA SER A 76 -6.96 -8.09 8.27
C SER A 76 -6.60 -6.72 7.72
N PRO A 77 -7.05 -5.61 8.33
CA PRO A 77 -7.92 -5.50 9.53
C PRO A 77 -9.32 -6.14 9.38
N SER A 78 -10.05 -6.26 10.49
CA SER A 78 -11.41 -6.82 10.46
C SER A 78 -12.36 -5.84 9.78
N ALA A 79 -13.45 -6.34 9.23
CA ALA A 79 -14.48 -5.49 8.64
C ALA A 79 -15.00 -4.44 9.66
N GLY A 80 -15.06 -3.18 9.24
CA GLY A 80 -15.48 -2.04 10.07
C GLY A 80 -14.38 -1.47 10.98
N ASP A 81 -13.17 -2.03 10.98
CA ASP A 81 -12.05 -1.44 11.71
C ASP A 81 -11.60 -0.14 11.01
N GLU A 82 -11.39 0.92 11.80
CA GLU A 82 -10.75 2.15 11.33
C GLU A 82 -9.23 1.98 11.29
N VAL A 83 -8.63 2.35 10.16
CA VAL A 83 -7.20 2.28 9.88
C VAL A 83 -6.69 3.68 9.66
N SER A 84 -5.52 4.01 10.22
CA SER A 84 -4.84 5.31 10.06
C SER A 84 -3.39 5.07 9.69
#